data_AF-A0A386B1U6-F1
#
_entry.id   AF-A0A386B1U6-F1
#
_cell.length_a   1.000
_cell.length_b   1.000
_cell.length_c   1.000
_cell.angle_alpha   90.00
_cell.angle_beta   90.00
_cell.angle_gamma   90.00
#
_symmetry.space_group_name_H-M   'P 1'
#
loop_
_entity.id
_entity.type
_entity.pdbx_description
1 polymer ?
#
loop_
_entity_poly.entity_id
_entity_poly.type
_entity_poly.pdbx_seq_one_letter_code
_entity_poly.pdbx_strand_id
1 'polypeptide(L)'
;MPIFQQHTFLSNKKLQWKLILRCLQILQNYSSTDLKKQFYLNQYIKWIQKARSRLIIRINFLSLPWFVGFFDSEGCISCQRVSQSFRFIIKITQSDPALLIEICNKLQIGHINKERQNIYYWGVTSRKDLPKLISIFKKYPLKSEKLIQWKKF
;
A
#
# COMPACT_ATOMS: atom_id res chain seq x y z
N MET A 1 -19.26 7.46 -5.82
CA MET A 1 -18.14 6.67 -6.41
C MET A 1 -18.29 5.19 -6.05
N PRO A 2 -18.91 4.39 -6.93
CA PRO A 2 -19.20 2.96 -6.67
C PRO A 2 -17.96 2.07 -6.58
N ILE A 3 -16.89 2.42 -7.28
CA ILE A 3 -15.72 1.54 -7.44
C ILE A 3 -15.04 1.16 -6.11
N PHE A 4 -14.90 2.11 -5.18
CA PHE A 4 -14.28 1.84 -3.87
C PHE A 4 -15.24 1.25 -2.82
N GLN A 5 -16.52 1.06 -3.17
CA GLN A 5 -17.45 0.25 -2.40
C GLN A 5 -17.26 -1.23 -2.73
N GLN A 6 -17.04 -1.56 -4.00
CA GLN A 6 -16.76 -2.92 -4.47
C GLN A 6 -15.29 -3.33 -4.23
N HIS A 7 -14.35 -2.41 -4.41
CA HIS A 7 -12.92 -2.63 -4.22
C HIS A 7 -12.37 -1.74 -3.09
N THR A 8 -12.56 -2.17 -1.85
CA THR A 8 -12.19 -1.35 -0.68
C THR A 8 -10.67 -1.28 -0.47
N PHE A 9 -10.18 -0.14 0.00
CA PHE A 9 -8.79 -0.01 0.47
C PHE A 9 -8.48 -0.98 1.61
N LEU A 10 -7.27 -1.55 1.61
CA LEU A 10 -6.79 -2.46 2.67
C LEU A 10 -5.86 -1.78 3.68
N SER A 11 -5.41 -0.56 3.40
CA SER A 11 -4.56 0.22 4.31
C SER A 11 -5.37 1.17 5.18
N ASN A 12 -4.68 1.94 6.03
CA ASN A 12 -5.20 3.10 6.76
C ASN A 12 -5.94 4.13 5.86
N LYS A 13 -5.76 4.07 4.54
CA LYS A 13 -6.52 4.86 3.54
C LYS A 13 -8.01 4.54 3.54
N LYS A 14 -8.44 3.36 4.01
CA LYS A 14 -9.87 2.99 4.09
C LYS A 14 -10.70 3.95 4.95
N LEU A 15 -10.18 4.32 6.12
CA LEU A 15 -10.89 5.24 7.00
C LEU A 15 -10.86 6.68 6.45
N GLN A 16 -9.72 7.10 5.90
CA GLN A 16 -9.60 8.40 5.24
C GLN A 16 -10.62 8.54 4.11
N TRP A 17 -10.79 7.49 3.30
CA TRP A 17 -11.80 7.44 2.25
C TRP A 17 -13.22 7.61 2.79
N LYS A 18 -13.59 6.90 3.86
CA LYS A 18 -14.91 7.05 4.50
C LYS A 18 -15.16 8.48 5.00
N LEU A 19 -14.15 9.14 5.56
CA LEU A 19 -14.25 10.51 6.04
C LEU A 19 -14.37 11.50 4.87
N ILE A 20 -13.60 11.30 3.79
CA ILE A 20 -13.69 12.11 2.57
C ILE A 20 -15.10 12.03 1.96
N LEU A 21 -15.71 10.84 1.92
CA LEU A 21 -17.08 10.70 1.42
C LEU A 21 -18.09 11.54 2.23
N ARG A 22 -17.92 11.63 3.55
CA ARG A 22 -18.75 12.50 4.40
C ARG A 22 -18.49 13.98 4.14
N CYS A 23 -17.23 14.38 3.91
CA CYS A 23 -16.92 15.75 3.48
C CYS A 23 -17.62 16.10 2.17
N LEU A 24 -17.57 15.22 1.17
CA LEU A 24 -18.19 15.45 -0.14
C LEU A 24 -19.71 15.64 -0.03
N GLN A 25 -20.38 14.93 0.88
CA GLN A 25 -21.80 15.13 1.16
C GLN A 25 -22.08 16.53 1.74
N ILE A 26 -21.24 17.00 2.67
CA ILE A 26 -21.38 18.34 3.28
C ILE A 26 -21.09 19.46 2.27
N LEU A 27 -20.14 19.22 1.36
CA LEU A 27 -19.79 20.15 0.29
C LEU A 27 -20.91 20.33 -0.74
N GLN A 28 -21.91 19.44 -0.78
CA GLN A 28 -23.10 19.67 -1.61
C GLN A 28 -23.80 20.96 -1.16
N ASN A 29 -23.98 21.89 -2.11
CA ASN A 29 -24.57 23.21 -1.87
C ASN A 29 -23.85 23.97 -0.72
N TYR A 30 -22.53 23.87 -0.67
CA TYR A 30 -21.74 24.62 0.31
C TYR A 30 -21.52 26.07 -0.16
N SER A 31 -21.64 27.00 0.79
CA SER A 31 -21.25 28.40 0.64
C SER A 31 -20.22 28.72 1.71
N SER A 32 -19.23 29.56 1.39
CA SER A 32 -18.23 30.04 2.36
C SER A 32 -18.85 30.83 3.52
N THR A 33 -20.07 31.31 3.37
CA THR A 33 -20.84 32.00 4.41
C THR A 33 -21.56 31.04 5.37
N ASP A 34 -21.66 29.75 5.06
CA ASP A 34 -22.25 28.73 5.94
C ASP A 34 -21.23 28.29 7.00
N LEU A 35 -21.16 29.07 8.08
CA LEU A 35 -20.25 28.84 9.21
C LEU A 35 -20.43 27.47 9.85
N LYS A 36 -21.65 26.92 9.84
CA LYS A 36 -21.95 25.61 10.43
C LYS A 36 -21.33 24.48 9.59
N LYS A 37 -21.52 24.50 8.28
CA LYS A 37 -20.84 23.53 7.37
C LYS A 37 -19.32 23.69 7.44
N GLN A 38 -18.83 24.93 7.49
CA GLN A 38 -17.40 25.21 7.60
C GLN A 38 -16.79 24.60 8.87
N PHE A 39 -17.48 24.72 10.02
CA PHE A 39 -17.05 24.09 11.26
C PHE A 39 -16.92 22.56 11.11
N TYR A 40 -17.92 21.89 10.52
CA TYR A 40 -17.86 20.44 10.32
C TYR A 40 -16.71 20.03 9.39
N LEU A 41 -16.51 20.73 8.27
CA LEU A 41 -15.41 20.45 7.35
C LEU A 41 -14.04 20.54 8.05
N ASN A 42 -13.85 21.55 8.90
CA ASN A 42 -12.65 21.69 9.72
C ASN A 42 -12.45 20.51 10.69
N GLN A 43 -13.52 19.99 11.28
CA GLN A 43 -13.43 18.78 12.13
C GLN A 43 -13.05 17.54 11.31
N TYR A 44 -13.62 17.38 10.11
CA TYR A 44 -13.26 16.26 9.25
C TYR A 44 -11.79 16.29 8.81
N ILE A 45 -11.23 17.48 8.52
CA ILE A 45 -9.80 17.62 8.19
C ILE A 45 -8.94 17.06 9.33
N LYS A 46 -9.24 17.43 10.58
CA LYS A 46 -8.54 16.91 11.77
C LYS A 46 -8.69 15.39 11.90
N TRP A 47 -9.89 14.85 11.66
CA TRP A 47 -10.13 13.41 11.71
C TRP A 47 -9.41 12.64 10.60
N ILE A 48 -9.34 13.19 9.39
CA ILE A 48 -8.60 12.60 8.27
C ILE A 48 -7.11 12.53 8.61
N GLN A 49 -6.54 13.61 9.17
CA GLN A 49 -5.15 13.62 9.65
C GLN A 49 -4.91 12.53 10.70
N LYS A 50 -5.79 12.43 11.71
CA LYS A 50 -5.69 11.38 12.75
C LYS A 50 -5.86 9.96 12.18
N ALA A 51 -6.66 9.79 11.14
CA ALA A 51 -6.86 8.52 10.46
C ALA A 51 -5.60 8.02 9.73
N ARG A 52 -4.67 8.91 9.35
CA ARG A 52 -3.38 8.52 8.73
C ARG A 52 -2.52 7.69 9.67
N SER A 53 -2.61 7.93 10.96
CA SER A 53 -1.79 7.24 11.97
C SER A 53 -2.49 6.05 12.61
N ARG A 54 -3.71 5.71 12.18
CA ARG A 54 -4.43 4.56 12.77
C ARG A 54 -3.86 3.24 12.24
N LEU A 55 -3.63 2.34 13.18
CA LEU A 55 -3.23 0.96 12.93
C LEU A 55 -4.32 0.20 12.17
N ILE A 56 -3.89 -0.70 11.29
CA ILE A 56 -4.78 -1.58 10.54
C ILE A 56 -5.05 -2.82 11.39
N ILE A 57 -6.29 -2.98 11.86
CA ILE A 57 -6.64 -4.05 12.82
C ILE A 57 -7.06 -5.35 12.13
N ARG A 58 -7.57 -5.31 10.89
CA ARG A 58 -8.02 -6.51 10.14
C ARG A 58 -7.91 -6.33 8.62
N ILE A 59 -7.20 -7.25 7.96
CA ILE A 59 -7.16 -7.38 6.49
C ILE A 59 -7.64 -8.80 6.17
N ASN A 60 -8.93 -8.96 5.86
CA ASN A 60 -9.50 -10.29 5.66
C ASN A 60 -9.40 -10.79 4.20
N PHE A 61 -9.02 -9.94 3.26
CA PHE A 61 -9.03 -10.29 1.84
C PHE A 61 -7.94 -9.56 1.05
N LEU A 62 -6.73 -10.14 1.02
CA LEU A 62 -5.66 -9.72 0.13
C LEU A 62 -5.64 -10.62 -1.10
N SER A 63 -5.86 -10.05 -2.28
CA SER A 63 -5.84 -10.77 -3.56
C SER A 63 -4.53 -10.52 -4.31
N LEU A 64 -4.15 -11.45 -5.20
CA LEU A 64 -2.94 -11.29 -6.02
C LEU A 64 -3.00 -10.05 -6.94
N PRO A 65 -4.11 -9.75 -7.64
CA PRO A 65 -4.22 -8.51 -8.43
C PRO A 65 -4.03 -7.25 -7.58
N TRP A 66 -4.59 -7.24 -6.38
CA TRP A 66 -4.42 -6.13 -5.44
C TRP A 66 -2.95 -5.98 -5.03
N PHE A 67 -2.28 -7.10 -4.69
CA PHE A 67 -0.86 -7.10 -4.37
C PHE A 67 -0.03 -6.54 -5.53
N VAL A 68 -0.28 -6.97 -6.77
CA VAL A 68 0.44 -6.47 -7.94
C VAL A 68 0.24 -4.97 -8.09
N GLY A 69 -0.99 -4.46 -8.01
CA GLY A 69 -1.23 -3.02 -8.08
C GLY A 69 -0.53 -2.24 -6.96
N PHE A 70 -0.51 -2.80 -5.74
CA PHE A 70 0.17 -2.19 -4.60
C PHE A 70 1.70 -2.21 -4.74
N PHE A 71 2.28 -3.32 -5.21
CA PHE A 71 3.70 -3.43 -5.51
C PHE A 71 4.09 -2.50 -6.67
N ASP A 72 3.23 -2.37 -7.69
CA ASP A 72 3.46 -1.48 -8.82
C ASP A 72 3.56 -0.01 -8.40
N SER A 73 2.88 0.40 -7.32
CA SER A 73 3.05 1.73 -6.72
C SER A 73 4.20 1.82 -5.70
N GLU A 74 4.26 0.91 -4.71
CA GLU A 74 5.12 1.07 -3.51
C GLU A 74 6.35 0.15 -3.50
N GLY A 75 6.38 -0.86 -4.39
CA GLY A 75 7.47 -1.80 -4.48
C GLY A 75 8.77 -1.17 -4.95
N CYS A 76 9.89 -1.72 -4.50
CA CYS A 76 11.24 -1.37 -4.91
C CYS A 76 11.94 -2.64 -5.39
N ILE A 77 12.57 -2.57 -6.55
CA ILE A 77 13.44 -3.62 -7.09
C ILE A 77 14.84 -3.01 -7.15
N SER A 78 15.78 -3.59 -6.41
CA SER A 78 17.16 -3.13 -6.38
C SER A 78 18.12 -4.30 -6.52
N CYS A 79 19.16 -4.10 -7.32
CA CYS A 79 20.28 -5.02 -7.45
C CYS A 79 21.56 -4.21 -7.37
N GLN A 80 22.48 -4.63 -6.50
CA GLN A 80 23.75 -3.96 -6.29
C GLN A 80 24.90 -4.97 -6.24
N ARG A 81 26.05 -4.52 -6.73
CA ARG A 81 27.30 -5.28 -6.61
C ARG A 81 27.83 -5.14 -5.19
N VAL A 82 28.11 -6.27 -4.55
CA VAL A 82 28.75 -6.36 -3.24
C VAL A 82 30.03 -7.17 -3.42
N SER A 83 31.15 -6.46 -3.50
CA SER A 83 32.49 -7.00 -3.81
C SER A 83 32.49 -7.77 -5.15
N GLN A 84 32.64 -9.10 -5.11
CA GLN A 84 32.64 -9.99 -6.27
C GLN A 84 31.27 -10.64 -6.53
N SER A 85 30.25 -10.31 -5.74
CA SER A 85 28.91 -10.88 -5.83
C SER A 85 27.84 -9.84 -6.15
N PHE A 86 26.66 -10.27 -6.59
CA PHE A 86 25.49 -9.42 -6.70
C PHE A 86 24.47 -9.78 -5.62
N ARG A 87 23.93 -8.75 -4.97
CA ARG A 87 22.81 -8.89 -4.04
C ARG A 87 21.63 -8.11 -4.58
N PHE A 88 20.45 -8.71 -4.50
CA PHE A 88 19.21 -8.04 -4.83
C PHE A 88 18.29 -7.97 -3.63
N ILE A 89 17.40 -7.00 -3.67
CA ILE A 89 16.29 -6.87 -2.75
C ILE A 89 15.07 -6.38 -3.53
N ILE A 90 13.99 -7.15 -3.43
CA ILE A 90 12.66 -6.75 -3.87
C ILE A 90 11.85 -6.50 -2.61
N LYS A 91 11.42 -5.26 -2.36
CA LYS A 91 10.77 -4.91 -1.09
C LYS A 91 9.58 -3.98 -1.24
N ILE A 92 8.70 -4.01 -0.24
CA ILE A 92 7.71 -2.97 0.02
C ILE A 92 7.95 -2.45 1.44
N THR A 93 8.04 -1.14 1.59
CA THR A 93 8.24 -0.48 2.89
C THR A 93 6.94 0.15 3.37
N GLN A 94 6.59 0.02 4.66
CA GLN A 94 5.44 0.64 5.30
C GLN A 94 5.75 1.04 6.75
N SER A 95 5.03 2.02 7.29
CA SER A 95 5.15 2.41 8.69
C SER A 95 4.45 1.45 9.66
N ASP A 96 3.37 0.81 9.21
CA ASP A 96 2.64 -0.23 9.95
C ASP A 96 2.95 -1.61 9.34
N PRO A 97 3.51 -2.57 10.12
CA PRO A 97 3.87 -3.87 9.61
C PRO A 97 2.66 -4.79 9.35
N ALA A 98 1.45 -4.47 9.83
CA ALA A 98 0.29 -5.34 9.70
C ALA A 98 0.00 -5.74 8.24
N LEU A 99 0.04 -4.78 7.31
CA LEU A 99 -0.14 -5.06 5.88
C LEU A 99 1.00 -5.90 5.30
N LEU A 100 2.24 -5.67 5.75
CA LEU A 100 3.40 -6.41 5.28
C LEU A 100 3.35 -7.87 5.72
N ILE A 101 2.95 -8.12 6.97
CA ILE A 101 2.72 -9.47 7.52
C ILE A 101 1.67 -10.21 6.68
N GLU A 102 0.56 -9.55 6.35
CA GLU A 102 -0.48 -10.14 5.50
C GLU A 102 0.00 -10.44 4.08
N ILE A 103 0.85 -9.59 3.51
CA ILE A 103 1.50 -9.86 2.22
C ILE A 103 2.41 -11.10 2.36
N CYS A 104 3.24 -11.17 3.40
CA CYS A 104 4.13 -12.30 3.66
C CYS A 104 3.34 -13.61 3.79
N ASN A 105 2.28 -13.60 4.59
CA ASN A 105 1.39 -14.75 4.80
C ASN A 105 0.63 -15.13 3.51
N LYS A 106 0.19 -14.15 2.72
CA LYS A 106 -0.54 -14.44 1.47
C LYS A 106 0.37 -15.05 0.40
N LEU A 107 1.58 -14.53 0.28
CA LEU A 107 2.52 -14.94 -0.77
C LEU A 107 3.33 -16.19 -0.38
N GLN A 108 3.48 -16.44 0.93
CA GLN A 108 4.30 -17.52 1.50
C GLN A 108 5.77 -17.44 1.04
N ILE A 109 6.28 -16.21 0.89
CA ILE A 109 7.66 -15.90 0.49
C ILE A 109 8.12 -14.58 1.12
N GLY A 110 9.43 -14.37 1.17
CA GLY A 110 10.05 -13.18 1.74
C GLY A 110 10.03 -13.19 3.27
N HIS A 111 10.45 -12.07 3.85
CA HIS A 111 10.56 -11.88 5.29
C HIS A 111 10.19 -10.45 5.69
N ILE A 112 9.81 -10.26 6.95
CA ILE A 112 9.52 -8.95 7.54
C ILE A 112 10.71 -8.51 8.39
N ASN A 113 11.20 -7.31 8.14
CA ASN A 113 12.28 -6.71 8.92
C ASN A 113 11.98 -5.25 9.22
N LYS A 114 12.60 -4.73 10.28
CA LYS A 114 12.59 -3.30 10.60
C LYS A 114 13.70 -2.61 9.82
N GLU A 115 13.36 -1.57 9.06
CA GLU A 115 14.33 -0.77 8.30
C GLU A 115 14.91 0.36 9.14
N ARG A 116 14.03 1.08 9.85
CA ARG A 116 14.36 2.19 10.75
C ARG A 116 13.24 2.39 11.76
N GLN A 117 13.33 3.43 12.60
CA GLN A 117 12.30 3.71 13.59
C GLN A 117 10.93 3.86 12.92
N ASN A 118 9.95 3.06 13.38
CA ASN A 118 8.58 3.02 12.87
C ASN A 118 8.45 2.76 11.37
N ILE A 119 9.43 2.09 10.75
CA ILE A 119 9.42 1.75 9.33
C ILE A 119 9.91 0.33 9.16
N TYR A 120 9.10 -0.48 8.50
CA TYR A 120 9.29 -1.91 8.28
C TYR A 120 9.23 -2.21 6.79
N TYR A 121 9.80 -3.34 6.39
CA TYR A 121 9.66 -3.82 5.02
C TYR A 121 9.36 -5.31 4.97
N TRP A 122 8.55 -5.69 3.98
CA TRP A 122 8.53 -7.06 3.45
C TRP A 122 9.57 -7.12 2.33
N GLY A 123 10.47 -8.10 2.38
CA GLY A 123 11.58 -8.21 1.44
C GLY A 123 11.81 -9.63 0.92
N VAL A 124 12.12 -9.73 -0.37
CA VAL A 124 12.59 -10.94 -1.03
C VAL A 124 14.03 -10.72 -1.47
N THR A 125 14.93 -11.48 -0.87
CA THR A 125 16.39 -11.45 -1.12
C THR A 125 16.94 -12.81 -1.54
N SER A 126 16.15 -13.87 -1.38
CA SER A 126 16.53 -15.24 -1.73
C SER A 126 16.10 -15.57 -3.15
N ARG A 127 17.00 -16.18 -3.94
CA ARG A 127 16.68 -16.68 -5.28
C ARG A 127 15.57 -17.75 -5.27
N LYS A 128 15.40 -18.48 -4.15
CA LYS A 128 14.40 -19.53 -4.01
C LYS A 128 12.96 -19.01 -4.08
N ASP A 129 12.75 -17.74 -3.72
CA ASP A 129 11.43 -17.11 -3.68
C ASP A 129 11.06 -16.44 -5.02
N LEU A 130 12.05 -16.17 -5.89
CA LEU A 130 11.85 -15.51 -7.18
C LEU A 130 10.87 -16.21 -8.12
N PRO A 131 10.86 -17.55 -8.26
CA PRO A 131 9.90 -18.24 -9.12
C PRO A 131 8.45 -17.91 -8.81
N LYS A 132 8.12 -17.68 -7.52
CA LYS A 132 6.78 -17.30 -7.09
C LYS A 132 6.41 -15.90 -7.57
N LEU A 133 7.33 -14.93 -7.45
CA LEU A 133 7.13 -13.57 -7.97
C LEU A 133 7.03 -13.54 -9.49
N ILE A 134 7.88 -14.28 -10.20
CA ILE A 134 7.82 -14.43 -11.66
C ILE A 134 6.45 -14.95 -12.08
N SER A 135 5.95 -16.00 -11.43
CA SER A 135 4.62 -16.55 -11.72
C SER A 135 3.50 -15.54 -11.49
N ILE A 136 3.57 -14.78 -10.39
CA ILE A 136 2.58 -13.73 -10.06
C ILE A 136 2.59 -12.62 -11.10
N PHE A 137 3.77 -12.05 -11.43
CA PHE A 137 3.88 -10.96 -12.39
C PHE A 137 3.68 -11.39 -13.84
N LYS A 138 3.85 -12.67 -14.17
CA LYS A 138 3.43 -13.23 -15.45
C LYS A 138 1.89 -13.30 -15.56
N LYS A 139 1.21 -13.70 -14.50
CA LYS A 139 -0.26 -13.80 -14.45
C LYS A 139 -0.94 -12.43 -14.34
N TYR A 140 -0.35 -11.53 -13.57
CA TYR A 140 -0.81 -10.17 -13.34
C TYR A 140 0.36 -9.21 -13.60
N PRO A 141 0.53 -8.73 -14.85
CA PRO A 141 1.64 -7.86 -15.20
C PRO A 141 1.61 -6.53 -14.45
N LEU A 142 2.80 -6.05 -14.07
CA LEU A 142 3.05 -4.68 -13.64
C LEU A 142 2.70 -3.72 -14.80
N LYS A 143 2.21 -2.53 -14.49
CA LYS A 143 1.70 -1.56 -15.47
C LYS A 143 2.50 -0.26 -15.50
N SER A 144 3.29 0.04 -14.47
CA SER A 144 4.14 1.23 -14.42
C SER A 144 5.54 0.98 -15.01
N GLU A 145 6.44 1.97 -14.87
CA GLU A 145 7.88 1.82 -15.14
C GLU A 145 8.51 0.65 -14.38
N LYS A 146 7.87 0.16 -13.31
CA LYS A 146 8.29 -1.04 -12.59
C LYS A 146 8.25 -2.30 -13.45
N LEU A 147 7.43 -2.35 -14.51
CA LEU A 147 7.51 -3.41 -15.50
C LEU A 147 8.84 -3.41 -16.23
N ILE A 148 9.35 -2.22 -16.59
CA ILE A 148 10.65 -2.07 -17.27
C ILE A 148 11.77 -2.47 -16.30
N GLN A 149 11.69 -2.02 -15.04
CA GLN A 149 12.64 -2.43 -14.00
C GLN A 149 12.63 -3.95 -13.78
N TRP A 150 11.45 -4.57 -13.71
CA TRP A 150 11.28 -6.01 -13.55
C TRP A 150 11.84 -6.81 -14.72
N LYS A 151 11.70 -6.31 -15.96
CA LYS A 151 12.28 -6.97 -17.14
C LYS A 151 13.80 -6.86 -17.22
N LYS A 152 14.37 -5.80 -16.64
CA LYS A 152 15.82 -5.55 -16.59
C LYS A 152 16.50 -6.28 -15.42
N PHE A 153 15.75 -6.55 -14.36
CA PHE A 153 16.17 -7.34 -13.21
C PHE A 153 16.32 -8.82 -13.58
#